data_AF-A0A954S375-F1
#
_entry.id   AF-A0A954S375-F1
#
_cell.length_a   1.000
_cell.length_b   1.000
_cell.length_c   1.000
_cell.angle_alpha   90.00
_cell.angle_beta   90.00
_cell.angle_gamma   90.00
#
_symmetry.space_group_name_H-M   'P 1'
#
loop_
_entity.id
_entity.type
_entity.pdbx_description
1 polymer ?
#
loop_
_entity_poly.entity_id
_entity_poly.type
_entity_poly.pdbx_seq_one_letter_code
_entity_poly.pdbx_strand_id
1 'polypeptide(L)'
;MNRIHVDDNVLKPEMTMRIPRHRRIVIGQVTSALLVLAFSNAAVFADPTIHLVIVADTLDRSIGQSVQVDVEKVEEAFKGNVPERQLQIHKLTDEKAGRQNWLDQMGRIHPEADDALVVYYSGHGAYERQNGHLFAPRGEMLPRKDVVDAIRKQGGRLGVLIGDCCSTEIEVPVPVPFLPPVDEVTPLFDELFIKPSGFVDVSATKPGEEAMGTAAGGVFTIAFHLFCIEHSQERKTWNELLTGINQTTRQMSPKQTAYAVSPLPKGHGGPAPGGIPSGGKQIRLGVQGVDNAQGRRHGGVAIARVYANMPSTRLRLPGDSNVYRIVPGRDVITHVNGNSVRTNAELMTAVRSSPSPIRLTIYDDQTKTTADYLADVE
;
A
#
# COMPACT_ATOMS: atom_id res chain seq x y z
N MET A 1 -53.00 -33.54 42.18
CA MET A 1 -53.68 -32.70 43.19
C MET A 1 -53.79 -31.28 42.65
N ASN A 2 -54.98 -30.69 42.74
CA ASN A 2 -55.33 -29.26 42.98
C ASN A 2 -54.71 -28.18 42.05
N ARG A 3 -55.52 -27.51 41.18
CA ARG A 3 -56.37 -26.30 41.41
C ARG A 3 -55.51 -25.01 41.47
N ILE A 4 -55.88 -23.82 40.94
CA ILE A 4 -57.15 -23.07 40.72
C ILE A 4 -57.00 -22.27 39.37
N HIS A 5 -57.91 -22.05 38.40
CA HIS A 5 -59.38 -22.19 38.15
C HIS A 5 -60.33 -21.08 38.65
N VAL A 6 -60.87 -20.22 37.74
CA VAL A 6 -62.30 -19.78 37.61
C VAL A 6 -62.46 -18.63 36.57
N ASP A 7 -63.18 -18.93 35.48
CA ASP A 7 -64.37 -18.27 34.87
C ASP A 7 -64.36 -16.74 34.61
N ASP A 8 -64.58 -16.20 33.40
CA ASP A 8 -65.74 -16.21 32.46
C ASP A 8 -66.75 -15.07 32.66
N ASN A 9 -67.25 -14.55 31.51
CA ASN A 9 -68.58 -13.96 31.20
C ASN A 9 -68.52 -12.63 30.39
N VAL A 10 -69.52 -12.23 29.58
CA VAL A 10 -70.42 -12.92 28.60
C VAL A 10 -71.36 -11.88 27.99
N LEU A 11 -71.40 -11.75 26.64
CA LEU A 11 -72.52 -11.23 25.82
C LEU A 11 -73.04 -9.78 26.11
N LYS A 12 -73.79 -9.06 25.26
CA LYS A 12 -74.20 -9.16 23.84
C LYS A 12 -74.44 -7.71 23.31
N PRO A 13 -74.63 -7.48 21.99
CA PRO A 13 -74.80 -6.14 21.43
C PRO A 13 -76.28 -5.71 21.37
N GLU A 14 -76.53 -4.43 21.07
CA GLU A 14 -77.74 -4.04 20.33
C GLU A 14 -77.46 -2.88 19.36
N MET A 15 -78.33 -2.72 18.37
CA MET A 15 -78.15 -1.89 17.19
C MET A 15 -79.40 -1.05 16.96
N THR A 16 -79.28 0.29 16.94
CA THR A 16 -80.41 1.17 16.58
C THR A 16 -79.96 2.34 15.72
N MET A 17 -80.87 2.78 14.83
CA MET A 17 -80.59 3.65 13.70
C MET A 17 -81.63 4.77 13.63
N ARG A 18 -81.22 6.05 13.52
CA ARG A 18 -81.88 7.10 12.72
C ARG A 18 -81.13 8.44 12.69
N ILE A 19 -81.56 9.28 11.77
CA ILE A 19 -81.04 10.59 11.33
C ILE A 19 -82.27 11.55 11.21
N PRO A 20 -82.16 12.84 10.83
CA PRO A 20 -81.11 13.86 11.04
C PRO A 20 -81.68 15.19 11.64
N ARG A 21 -80.83 16.21 11.91
CA ARG A 21 -80.94 17.60 11.34
C ARG A 21 -80.08 18.67 12.03
N HIS A 22 -79.77 19.70 11.26
CA HIS A 22 -78.88 20.85 11.47
C HIS A 22 -78.98 21.64 12.79
N ARG A 23 -77.82 22.16 13.22
CA ARG A 23 -77.60 23.62 13.42
C ARG A 23 -76.13 23.99 13.08
N ARG A 24 -75.84 25.30 12.99
CA ARG A 24 -74.58 25.89 12.48
C ARG A 24 -73.62 26.31 13.63
N ILE A 25 -72.48 26.91 13.25
CA ILE A 25 -71.49 27.67 14.06
C ILE A 25 -70.69 26.74 15.02
N VAL A 26 -69.37 26.86 15.25
CA VAL A 26 -68.39 27.95 15.04
C VAL A 26 -67.13 27.48 14.31
N ILE A 27 -66.41 28.42 13.69
CA ILE A 27 -65.07 28.22 13.10
C ILE A 27 -64.05 27.96 14.21
N GLY A 28 -63.18 26.96 14.01
CA GLY A 28 -62.09 26.63 14.94
C GLY A 28 -60.99 25.83 14.24
N GLN A 29 -60.25 26.46 13.33
CA GLN A 29 -59.07 25.82 12.73
C GLN A 29 -57.92 25.77 13.74
N VAL A 30 -57.90 24.71 14.55
CA VAL A 30 -56.66 24.25 15.19
C VAL A 30 -55.86 23.53 14.12
N THR A 31 -55.11 24.29 13.33
CA THR A 31 -54.05 23.72 12.49
C THR A 31 -52.98 23.17 13.42
N SER A 32 -53.02 21.86 13.69
CA SER A 32 -51.93 21.12 14.32
C SER A 32 -50.71 21.16 13.40
N ALA A 33 -49.93 22.23 13.52
CA ALA A 33 -48.66 22.36 12.85
C ALA A 33 -47.75 21.26 13.40
N LEU A 34 -47.61 20.17 12.64
CA LEU A 34 -46.54 19.20 12.84
C LEU A 34 -45.24 19.94 12.53
N LEU A 35 -44.68 20.58 13.56
CA LEU A 35 -43.35 21.14 13.51
C LEU A 35 -42.37 19.97 13.53
N VAL A 36 -42.23 19.33 12.36
CA VAL A 36 -41.15 18.39 12.09
C VAL A 36 -39.86 19.19 12.17
N LEU A 37 -39.31 19.27 13.38
CA LEU A 37 -37.95 19.65 13.63
C LEU A 37 -37.08 18.60 12.96
N ALA A 38 -36.82 18.84 11.67
CA ALA A 38 -35.70 18.27 10.95
C ALA A 38 -34.43 18.79 11.63
N PHE A 39 -34.10 18.20 12.78
CA PHE A 39 -32.74 18.17 13.28
C PHE A 39 -31.93 17.47 12.20
N SER A 40 -31.36 18.29 11.32
CA SER A 40 -30.23 17.92 10.50
C SER A 40 -29.11 17.55 11.45
N ASN A 41 -29.12 16.30 11.91
CA ASN A 41 -27.96 15.61 12.42
C ASN A 41 -26.99 15.51 11.23
N ALA A 42 -26.32 16.63 10.95
CA ALA A 42 -25.03 16.63 10.31
C ALA A 42 -24.14 15.81 11.25
N ALA A 43 -24.10 14.50 11.01
CA ALA A 43 -23.18 13.63 11.67
C ALA A 43 -21.80 14.26 11.48
N VAL A 44 -21.14 14.59 12.59
CA VAL A 44 -19.72 14.93 12.56
C VAL A 44 -19.04 13.60 12.29
N PHE A 45 -18.91 13.26 11.00
CA PHE A 45 -18.12 12.13 10.56
C PHE A 45 -16.72 12.35 11.13
N ALA A 46 -16.29 11.44 12.00
CA ALA A 46 -14.93 11.44 12.49
C ALA A 46 -13.99 11.23 11.30
N ASP A 47 -12.79 11.81 11.37
CA ASP A 47 -11.75 11.51 10.39
C ASP A 47 -11.48 9.99 10.41
N PRO A 48 -11.44 9.31 9.25
CA PRO A 48 -11.16 7.87 9.20
C PRO A 48 -9.83 7.52 9.87
N THR A 49 -9.86 6.52 10.74
CA THR A 49 -8.71 6.11 11.57
C THR A 49 -8.05 4.86 11.00
N ILE A 50 -6.71 4.83 11.08
CA ILE A 50 -5.87 3.68 10.79
C ILE A 50 -5.50 3.01 12.11
N HIS A 51 -6.01 1.81 12.33
CA HIS A 51 -5.65 0.93 13.44
C HIS A 51 -4.48 0.04 12.99
N LEU A 52 -3.25 0.45 13.32
CA LEU A 52 -2.03 -0.28 13.00
C LEU A 52 -1.67 -1.24 14.13
N VAL A 53 -1.63 -2.54 13.83
CA VAL A 53 -1.13 -3.58 14.74
C VAL A 53 0.19 -4.11 14.24
N ILE A 54 1.26 -3.87 15.00
CA ILE A 54 2.59 -4.39 14.75
C ILE A 54 2.80 -5.60 15.66
N VAL A 55 3.04 -6.78 15.07
CA VAL A 55 3.37 -8.01 15.80
C VAL A 55 4.79 -8.42 15.42
N ALA A 56 5.67 -8.56 16.42
CA ALA A 56 7.11 -8.60 16.15
C ALA A 56 7.87 -9.47 17.17
N ASP A 57 8.56 -10.49 16.67
CA ASP A 57 9.40 -11.40 17.47
C ASP A 57 10.76 -10.80 17.90
N THR A 58 10.72 -9.62 18.52
CA THR A 58 11.89 -8.84 18.99
C THR A 58 12.80 -9.60 19.97
N LEU A 59 12.26 -10.57 20.69
CA LEU A 59 13.00 -11.47 21.61
C LEU A 59 13.45 -12.79 20.97
N ASP A 60 13.42 -12.92 19.63
CA ASP A 60 14.06 -14.04 18.95
C ASP A 60 15.59 -13.92 18.94
N ARG A 61 16.29 -15.06 18.99
CA ARG A 61 17.76 -15.11 19.13
C ARG A 61 18.54 -14.97 17.83
N SER A 62 17.94 -15.21 16.66
CA SER A 62 18.62 -14.98 15.37
C SER A 62 18.17 -13.69 14.71
N ILE A 63 16.87 -13.37 14.73
CA ILE A 63 16.33 -12.22 13.99
C ILE A 63 15.84 -11.04 14.85
N GLY A 64 15.76 -11.18 16.18
CA GLY A 64 15.10 -10.20 17.06
C GLY A 64 15.60 -8.75 16.94
N GLN A 65 16.90 -8.54 16.70
CA GLN A 65 17.47 -7.19 16.45
C GLN A 65 17.04 -6.61 15.10
N SER A 66 16.92 -7.43 14.06
CA SER A 66 16.41 -7.02 12.75
C SER A 66 14.91 -6.67 12.86
N VAL A 67 14.15 -7.55 13.51
CA VAL A 67 12.72 -7.41 13.77
C VAL A 67 12.40 -6.15 14.58
N GLN A 68 13.23 -5.76 15.56
CA GLN A 68 13.08 -4.50 16.30
C GLN A 68 13.19 -3.27 15.37
N VAL A 69 14.15 -3.29 14.44
CA VAL A 69 14.33 -2.20 13.46
C VAL A 69 13.20 -2.15 12.42
N ASP A 70 12.48 -3.26 12.20
CA ASP A 70 11.24 -3.26 11.41
C ASP A 70 10.07 -2.59 12.14
N VAL A 71 9.92 -2.83 13.45
CA VAL A 71 8.91 -2.14 14.27
C VAL A 71 9.09 -0.63 14.15
N GLU A 72 10.33 -0.16 14.27
CA GLU A 72 10.71 1.25 14.16
C GLU A 72 10.39 1.81 12.76
N LYS A 73 10.77 1.12 11.68
CA LYS A 73 10.47 1.54 10.29
C LYS A 73 8.99 1.63 9.97
N VAL A 74 8.20 0.66 10.42
CA VAL A 74 6.75 0.65 10.17
C VAL A 74 6.07 1.74 10.99
N GLU A 75 6.50 1.95 12.24
CA GLU A 75 6.01 3.05 13.07
C GLU A 75 6.37 4.43 12.49
N GLU A 76 7.60 4.63 12.01
CA GLU A 76 8.01 5.85 11.30
C GLU A 76 7.24 6.04 9.97
N ALA A 77 7.08 4.98 9.18
CA ALA A 77 6.39 5.07 7.89
C ALA A 77 4.93 5.52 8.06
N PHE A 78 4.24 5.06 9.11
CA PHE A 78 2.87 5.49 9.40
C PHE A 78 2.83 6.88 10.05
N LYS A 79 3.68 7.17 11.05
CA LYS A 79 3.72 8.51 11.70
C LYS A 79 4.16 9.65 10.77
N GLY A 80 5.00 9.34 9.77
CA GLY A 80 5.42 10.27 8.73
C GLY A 80 4.43 10.43 7.57
N ASN A 81 3.28 9.73 7.60
CA ASN A 81 2.26 9.80 6.57
C ASN A 81 0.81 9.95 7.07
N VAL A 82 0.58 9.84 8.39
CA VAL A 82 -0.74 9.91 9.04
C VAL A 82 -0.61 10.74 10.32
N PRO A 83 -1.47 11.76 10.57
CA PRO A 83 -1.43 12.53 11.79
C PRO A 83 -1.91 11.71 12.99
N GLU A 84 -1.36 11.98 14.18
CA GLU A 84 -1.61 11.19 15.41
C GLU A 84 -3.11 11.01 15.73
N ARG A 85 -3.94 12.01 15.45
CA ARG A 85 -5.41 11.96 15.64
C ARG A 85 -6.14 10.90 14.81
N GLN A 86 -5.49 10.33 13.79
CA GLN A 86 -6.03 9.33 12.85
C GLN A 86 -5.21 8.02 12.87
N LEU A 87 -4.27 7.85 13.81
CA LEU A 87 -3.36 6.70 13.85
C LEU A 87 -3.33 6.07 15.24
N GLN A 88 -3.97 4.90 15.40
CA GLN A 88 -3.91 4.10 16.62
C GLN A 88 -2.89 2.97 16.41
N ILE A 89 -1.84 2.93 17.23
CA ILE A 89 -0.76 1.92 17.12
C ILE A 89 -0.81 0.94 18.30
N HIS A 90 -1.00 -0.34 17.99
CA HIS A 90 -1.00 -1.45 18.94
C HIS A 90 0.25 -2.31 18.71
N LYS A 91 1.20 -2.32 19.65
CA LYS A 91 2.45 -3.09 19.51
C LYS A 91 2.42 -4.37 20.36
N LEU A 92 2.59 -5.50 19.69
CA LEU A 92 2.78 -6.83 20.27
C LEU A 92 4.23 -7.28 20.00
N THR A 93 5.14 -6.66 20.74
CA THR A 93 6.56 -7.03 20.80
C THR A 93 6.82 -7.99 21.96
N ASP A 94 8.04 -8.52 22.05
CA ASP A 94 8.58 -9.16 23.25
C ASP A 94 7.75 -10.38 23.71
N GLU A 95 7.41 -10.50 25.00
CA GLU A 95 6.54 -11.60 25.47
C GLU A 95 5.09 -11.49 24.94
N LYS A 96 4.70 -10.34 24.38
CA LYS A 96 3.34 -10.09 23.86
C LYS A 96 3.15 -10.53 22.42
N ALA A 97 4.22 -10.85 21.68
CA ALA A 97 4.14 -11.25 20.26
C ALA A 97 3.43 -12.59 20.01
N GLY A 98 3.29 -13.44 21.03
CA GLY A 98 2.76 -14.82 20.92
C GLY A 98 1.33 -14.95 20.37
N ARG A 99 1.01 -16.13 19.84
CA ARG A 99 -0.20 -16.39 19.03
C ARG A 99 -1.50 -15.95 19.69
N GLN A 100 -1.69 -16.29 20.97
CA GLN A 100 -2.92 -15.95 21.68
C GLN A 100 -3.10 -14.43 21.82
N ASN A 101 -2.03 -13.71 22.16
CA ASN A 101 -2.08 -12.25 22.32
C ASN A 101 -2.41 -11.53 21.00
N TRP A 102 -1.94 -12.04 19.87
CA TRP A 102 -2.29 -11.54 18.54
C TRP A 102 -3.79 -11.69 18.26
N LEU A 103 -4.33 -12.91 18.41
CA LEU A 103 -5.75 -13.18 18.15
C LEU A 103 -6.68 -12.45 19.16
N ASP A 104 -6.25 -12.34 20.42
CA ASP A 104 -6.89 -11.51 21.44
C ASP A 104 -6.92 -10.02 21.06
N GLN A 105 -5.80 -9.48 20.55
CA GLN A 105 -5.73 -8.07 20.17
C GLN A 105 -6.60 -7.78 18.94
N MET A 106 -6.66 -8.69 17.96
CA MET A 106 -7.63 -8.61 16.87
C MET A 106 -9.06 -8.53 17.41
N GLY A 107 -9.41 -9.38 18.37
CA GLY A 107 -10.74 -9.39 19.00
C GLY A 107 -11.08 -8.20 19.90
N ARG A 108 -10.15 -7.27 20.15
CA ARG A 108 -10.34 -6.05 20.96
C ARG A 108 -10.45 -4.77 20.13
N ILE A 109 -10.03 -4.80 18.86
CA ILE A 109 -10.08 -3.64 17.97
C ILE A 109 -11.40 -3.70 17.21
N HIS A 110 -12.14 -2.59 17.25
CA HIS A 110 -13.43 -2.44 16.59
C HIS A 110 -13.35 -1.18 15.70
N PRO A 111 -12.88 -1.31 14.45
CA PRO A 111 -12.79 -0.19 13.53
C PRO A 111 -14.18 0.29 13.12
N GLU A 112 -14.37 1.61 13.02
CA GLU A 112 -15.60 2.19 12.50
C GLU A 112 -15.75 1.94 10.98
N ALA A 113 -16.95 2.18 10.43
CA ALA A 113 -17.28 1.76 9.06
C ALA A 113 -16.37 2.34 7.94
N ASP A 114 -15.71 3.47 8.19
CA ASP A 114 -14.76 4.12 7.27
C ASP A 114 -13.28 3.85 7.62
N ASP A 115 -12.98 3.21 8.76
CA ASP A 115 -11.62 2.95 9.26
C ASP A 115 -10.86 1.85 8.49
N ALA A 116 -9.54 1.83 8.63
CA ALA A 116 -8.68 0.75 8.16
C ALA A 116 -8.04 -0.02 9.34
N LEU A 117 -8.06 -1.36 9.28
CA LEU A 117 -7.31 -2.24 10.18
C LEU A 117 -6.10 -2.81 9.44
N VAL A 118 -4.91 -2.37 9.83
CA VAL A 118 -3.63 -2.78 9.24
C VAL A 118 -2.89 -3.67 10.23
N VAL A 119 -2.58 -4.89 9.81
CA VAL A 119 -1.73 -5.82 10.56
C VAL A 119 -0.41 -5.99 9.83
N TYR A 120 0.69 -5.73 10.53
CA TYR A 120 2.04 -5.98 10.08
C TYR A 120 2.68 -7.03 11.01
N TYR A 121 3.30 -8.06 10.41
CA TYR A 121 4.12 -9.05 11.11
C TYR A 121 5.58 -9.02 10.63
N SER A 122 6.54 -9.02 11.56
CA SER A 122 7.94 -9.36 11.30
C SER A 122 8.41 -10.45 12.26
N GLY A 123 9.00 -11.51 11.72
CA GLY A 123 9.39 -12.67 12.50
C GLY A 123 9.58 -13.93 11.66
N HIS A 124 9.57 -15.08 12.34
CA HIS A 124 9.76 -16.38 11.67
C HIS A 124 8.54 -16.79 10.85
N GLY A 125 8.80 -17.42 9.71
CA GLY A 125 7.77 -17.90 8.78
C GLY A 125 8.04 -19.33 8.34
N ALA A 126 6.99 -20.01 7.88
CA ALA A 126 7.09 -21.32 7.24
C ALA A 126 6.04 -21.46 6.14
N TYR A 127 6.26 -22.38 5.20
CA TYR A 127 5.28 -22.73 4.17
C TYR A 127 4.93 -24.22 4.24
N GLU A 128 3.65 -24.51 4.49
CA GLU A 128 3.11 -25.87 4.49
C GLU A 128 2.16 -26.06 3.29
N ARG A 129 2.28 -27.19 2.58
CA ARG A 129 1.47 -27.48 1.39
C ARG A 129 -0.05 -27.53 1.66
N GLN A 130 -0.47 -27.84 2.88
CA GLN A 130 -1.89 -27.92 3.26
C GLN A 130 -2.45 -26.59 3.75
N ASN A 131 -1.70 -25.86 4.59
CA ASN A 131 -2.19 -24.65 5.28
C ASN A 131 -1.66 -23.33 4.67
N GLY A 132 -0.73 -23.40 3.71
CA GLY A 132 -0.12 -22.24 3.06
C GLY A 132 1.00 -21.62 3.90
N HIS A 133 1.10 -20.29 3.87
CA HIS A 133 2.05 -19.55 4.70
C HIS A 133 1.60 -19.61 6.17
N LEU A 134 2.49 -20.01 7.06
CA LEU A 134 2.35 -19.97 8.52
C LEU A 134 3.25 -18.85 9.07
N PHE A 135 2.71 -18.01 9.94
CA PHE A 135 3.53 -17.19 10.83
C PHE A 135 3.99 -18.06 12.00
N ALA A 136 5.13 -17.73 12.62
CA ALA A 136 5.62 -18.43 13.82
C ALA A 136 5.87 -17.49 15.01
N PRO A 137 4.88 -16.65 15.42
CA PRO A 137 4.99 -15.78 16.59
C PRO A 137 5.44 -16.56 17.82
N ARG A 138 6.61 -16.21 18.39
CA ARG A 138 7.27 -16.88 19.52
C ARG A 138 7.53 -18.38 19.30
N GLY A 139 7.57 -18.83 18.04
CA GLY A 139 7.66 -20.23 17.63
C GLY A 139 6.32 -20.96 17.53
N GLU A 140 5.20 -20.32 17.87
CA GLU A 140 3.86 -20.90 17.74
C GLU A 140 3.32 -20.77 16.31
N MET A 141 3.15 -21.90 15.62
CA MET A 141 2.61 -21.88 14.25
C MET A 141 1.18 -21.36 14.21
N LEU A 142 0.97 -20.29 13.44
CA LEU A 142 -0.30 -19.61 13.21
C LEU A 142 -0.54 -19.50 11.69
N PRO A 143 -1.52 -20.24 11.11
CA PRO A 143 -1.85 -20.12 9.70
C PRO A 143 -2.21 -18.69 9.32
N ARG A 144 -1.65 -18.19 8.19
CA ARG A 144 -1.98 -16.85 7.67
C ARG A 144 -3.48 -16.67 7.44
N LYS A 145 -4.18 -17.74 7.08
CA LYS A 145 -5.65 -17.76 6.94
C LYS A 145 -6.37 -17.39 8.24
N ASP A 146 -5.93 -17.88 9.40
CA ASP A 146 -6.55 -17.56 10.69
C ASP A 146 -6.49 -16.06 10.97
N VAL A 147 -5.35 -15.42 10.63
CA VAL A 147 -5.17 -13.96 10.75
C VAL A 147 -6.02 -13.19 9.74
N VAL A 148 -6.07 -13.64 8.48
CA VAL A 148 -6.92 -13.04 7.45
C VAL A 148 -8.40 -13.07 7.85
N ASP A 149 -8.88 -14.19 8.37
CA ASP A 149 -10.26 -14.32 8.85
C ASP A 149 -10.49 -13.48 10.12
N ALA A 150 -9.50 -13.39 11.02
CA ALA A 150 -9.57 -12.57 12.24
C ALA A 150 -9.64 -11.06 11.94
N ILE A 151 -8.91 -10.56 10.94
CA ILE A 151 -8.99 -9.17 10.47
C ILE A 151 -10.37 -8.92 9.85
N ARG A 152 -10.79 -9.77 8.90
CA ARG A 152 -12.09 -9.64 8.20
C ARG A 152 -13.29 -9.67 9.14
N LYS A 153 -13.16 -10.33 10.29
CA LYS A 153 -14.21 -10.38 11.33
C LYS A 153 -14.45 -9.04 12.02
N GLN A 154 -13.47 -8.13 12.10
CA GLN A 154 -13.65 -6.85 12.81
C GLN A 154 -14.43 -5.82 11.98
N GLY A 155 -14.53 -6.00 10.66
CA GLY A 155 -15.15 -5.03 9.77
C GLY A 155 -14.17 -3.92 9.37
N GLY A 156 -14.61 -2.67 9.53
CA GLY A 156 -13.97 -1.50 8.91
C GLY A 156 -14.16 -1.45 7.39
N ARG A 157 -13.63 -0.38 6.79
CA ARG A 157 -13.60 -0.17 5.33
C ARG A 157 -12.60 -1.09 4.64
N LEU A 158 -11.41 -1.22 5.24
CA LEU A 158 -10.25 -1.88 4.66
C LEU A 158 -9.51 -2.74 5.71
N GLY A 159 -9.40 -4.05 5.43
CA GLY A 159 -8.44 -4.92 6.12
C GLY A 159 -7.14 -5.04 5.35
N VAL A 160 -5.99 -4.92 6.02
CA VAL A 160 -4.65 -5.10 5.42
C VAL A 160 -3.84 -6.08 6.24
N LEU A 161 -3.22 -7.08 5.60
CA LEU A 161 -2.22 -7.95 6.19
C LEU A 161 -0.90 -7.88 5.42
N ILE A 162 0.16 -7.44 6.10
CA ILE A 162 1.54 -7.43 5.62
C ILE A 162 2.35 -8.40 6.48
N GLY A 163 3.17 -9.25 5.87
CA GLY A 163 4.09 -10.13 6.60
C GLY A 163 5.48 -10.18 5.97
N ASP A 164 6.48 -9.68 6.71
CA ASP A 164 7.91 -9.84 6.43
C ASP A 164 8.44 -11.04 7.22
N CYS A 165 8.39 -12.22 6.60
CA CYS A 165 8.74 -13.49 7.23
C CYS A 165 9.21 -14.52 6.21
N CYS A 166 10.11 -15.40 6.67
CA CYS A 166 10.90 -16.30 5.83
C CYS A 166 10.08 -17.42 5.16
N SER A 167 10.53 -17.86 3.98
CA SER A 167 10.50 -19.29 3.62
C SER A 167 11.91 -19.95 3.55
N THR A 168 13.00 -19.20 3.83
CA THR A 168 14.32 -19.57 4.47
C THR A 168 15.23 -18.30 4.58
N GLU A 169 16.57 -18.35 4.64
CA GLU A 169 17.46 -17.44 5.44
C GLU A 169 18.83 -17.03 4.80
N ILE A 170 19.19 -15.72 4.74
CA ILE A 170 20.57 -15.13 4.57
C ILE A 170 20.60 -13.63 5.07
N GLU A 171 21.77 -12.95 5.18
CA GLU A 171 21.96 -11.52 5.59
C GLU A 171 22.81 -10.62 4.63
N VAL A 172 22.53 -9.30 4.52
CA VAL A 172 23.39 -8.20 3.93
C VAL A 172 22.99 -6.81 4.51
N PRO A 173 23.91 -5.88 4.89
CA PRO A 173 23.55 -4.57 5.51
C PRO A 173 23.31 -3.39 4.54
N VAL A 174 22.45 -2.42 4.93
CA VAL A 174 22.07 -1.21 4.16
C VAL A 174 21.76 0.00 5.10
N PRO A 175 22.07 1.27 4.77
CA PRO A 175 21.72 2.45 5.59
C PRO A 175 20.27 2.95 5.39
N VAL A 176 19.76 3.79 6.31
CA VAL A 176 18.33 4.14 6.46
C VAL A 176 18.10 5.67 6.58
N PRO A 177 17.10 6.28 5.92
CA PRO A 177 16.64 7.66 6.16
C PRO A 177 15.46 7.74 7.15
N PHE A 178 15.11 8.95 7.61
CA PHE A 178 14.06 9.23 8.61
C PHE A 178 12.93 10.10 8.05
N LEU A 179 11.70 10.00 8.59
CA LEU A 179 10.55 10.85 8.24
C LEU A 179 10.11 11.78 9.40
N PRO A 180 9.89 13.09 9.15
CA PRO A 180 9.23 13.96 10.11
C PRO A 180 7.72 13.66 10.22
N PRO A 181 7.06 13.98 11.36
CA PRO A 181 5.60 13.91 11.49
C PRO A 181 4.85 14.84 10.52
N VAL A 182 3.56 14.57 10.31
CA VAL A 182 2.67 15.33 9.40
C VAL A 182 1.34 15.74 10.07
N ASP A 183 0.79 16.89 9.68
CA ASP A 183 -0.49 17.42 10.19
C ASP A 183 -1.74 16.85 9.48
N GLU A 184 -1.56 16.32 8.27
CA GLU A 184 -2.60 15.75 7.39
C GLU A 184 -2.12 14.42 6.78
N VAL A 185 -3.05 13.56 6.34
CA VAL A 185 -2.68 12.31 5.64
C VAL A 185 -2.00 12.65 4.31
N THR A 186 -0.87 12.01 4.03
CA THR A 186 -0.17 12.24 2.77
C THR A 186 -0.93 11.64 1.58
N PRO A 187 -0.76 12.19 0.35
CA PRO A 187 -1.36 11.64 -0.86
C PRO A 187 -1.13 10.14 -1.09
N LEU A 188 -0.03 9.59 -0.57
CA LEU A 188 0.25 8.16 -0.57
C LEU A 188 -0.70 7.36 0.33
N PHE A 189 -0.81 7.73 1.61
CA PHE A 189 -1.60 6.97 2.58
C PHE A 189 -3.12 7.18 2.41
N ASP A 190 -3.51 8.32 1.85
CA ASP A 190 -4.88 8.60 1.36
C ASP A 190 -5.31 7.56 0.30
N GLU A 191 -4.47 7.26 -0.69
CA GLU A 191 -4.77 6.26 -1.73
C GLU A 191 -4.51 4.79 -1.33
N LEU A 192 -3.70 4.53 -0.31
CA LEU A 192 -3.39 3.17 0.16
C LEU A 192 -4.31 2.68 1.29
N PHE A 193 -4.68 3.55 2.23
CA PHE A 193 -5.33 3.13 3.48
C PHE A 193 -6.68 3.81 3.72
N ILE A 194 -6.82 5.12 3.45
CA ILE A 194 -8.06 5.86 3.75
C ILE A 194 -9.17 5.58 2.73
N LYS A 195 -8.86 5.66 1.43
CA LYS A 195 -9.84 5.50 0.35
C LYS A 195 -10.19 4.06 -0.04
N PRO A 196 -9.25 3.10 -0.11
CA PRO A 196 -9.58 1.75 -0.57
C PRO A 196 -10.58 1.05 0.33
N SER A 197 -11.16 -0.04 -0.17
CA SER A 197 -12.05 -0.89 0.63
C SER A 197 -11.86 -2.37 0.28
N GLY A 198 -12.33 -3.24 1.17
CA GLY A 198 -12.18 -4.68 1.04
C GLY A 198 -10.92 -5.18 1.76
N PHE A 199 -10.03 -5.87 1.05
CA PHE A 199 -8.90 -6.56 1.68
C PHE A 199 -7.60 -6.48 0.86
N VAL A 200 -6.48 -6.31 1.55
CA VAL A 200 -5.11 -6.37 1.02
C VAL A 200 -4.35 -7.46 1.76
N ASP A 201 -3.66 -8.33 1.04
CA ASP A 201 -2.86 -9.41 1.61
C ASP A 201 -1.50 -9.46 0.89
N VAL A 202 -0.42 -9.07 1.57
CA VAL A 202 0.93 -8.91 1.00
C VAL A 202 1.96 -9.67 1.83
N SER A 203 2.82 -10.44 1.18
CA SER A 203 3.90 -11.18 1.81
C SER A 203 5.24 -10.84 1.16
N ALA A 204 6.29 -10.74 1.97
CA ALA A 204 7.64 -10.39 1.55
C ALA A 204 8.36 -11.45 0.68
N THR A 205 7.82 -12.66 0.63
CA THR A 205 8.39 -13.85 -0.02
C THR A 205 7.29 -14.62 -0.74
N LYS A 206 7.56 -15.18 -1.93
CA LYS A 206 6.71 -16.24 -2.50
C LYS A 206 6.93 -17.57 -1.77
N PRO A 207 6.02 -18.55 -1.92
CA PRO A 207 6.23 -19.91 -1.42
C PRO A 207 7.58 -20.49 -1.87
N GLY A 208 8.48 -20.71 -0.91
CA GLY A 208 9.84 -21.21 -1.17
C GLY A 208 10.92 -20.15 -1.43
N GLU A 209 10.66 -18.87 -1.14
CA GLU A 209 11.67 -17.78 -1.18
C GLU A 209 12.09 -17.29 0.21
N GLU A 210 13.33 -16.82 0.31
CA GLU A 210 13.98 -16.45 1.57
C GLU A 210 13.66 -15.00 1.95
N ALA A 211 13.31 -14.72 3.22
CA ALA A 211 13.15 -13.34 3.68
C ALA A 211 14.46 -12.92 4.32
N MET A 212 15.04 -11.83 3.81
CA MET A 212 16.41 -11.48 4.13
C MET A 212 16.45 -10.46 5.26
N GLY A 213 16.82 -10.93 6.46
CA GLY A 213 17.08 -10.07 7.62
C GLY A 213 18.39 -9.30 7.47
N THR A 214 18.48 -8.14 8.11
CA THR A 214 19.69 -7.31 8.11
C THR A 214 19.84 -6.57 9.44
N ALA A 215 21.04 -6.06 9.75
CA ALA A 215 21.26 -5.13 10.87
C ALA A 215 20.46 -3.80 10.76
N ALA A 216 19.77 -3.57 9.65
CA ALA A 216 18.90 -2.43 9.39
C ALA A 216 17.42 -2.82 9.16
N GLY A 217 17.01 -4.02 9.59
CA GLY A 217 15.65 -4.57 9.39
C GLY A 217 15.54 -5.54 8.20
N GLY A 218 14.36 -6.10 7.98
CA GLY A 218 14.04 -6.96 6.84
C GLY A 218 14.14 -6.23 5.49
N VAL A 219 14.66 -6.91 4.47
CA VAL A 219 14.85 -6.36 3.11
C VAL A 219 13.54 -5.92 2.45
N PHE A 220 12.41 -6.52 2.80
CA PHE A 220 11.10 -6.04 2.35
C PHE A 220 10.68 -4.79 3.11
N THR A 221 10.85 -4.74 4.43
CA THR A 221 10.48 -3.57 5.23
C THR A 221 11.38 -2.35 5.04
N ILE A 222 12.68 -2.54 4.76
CA ILE A 222 13.56 -1.50 4.23
C ILE A 222 12.98 -0.95 2.91
N ALA A 223 12.59 -1.83 1.99
CA ALA A 223 12.02 -1.41 0.69
C ALA A 223 10.64 -0.72 0.83
N PHE A 224 9.79 -1.16 1.76
CA PHE A 224 8.51 -0.51 2.10
C PHE A 224 8.73 0.89 2.65
N HIS A 225 9.62 1.04 3.64
CA HIS A 225 9.92 2.32 4.27
C HIS A 225 10.54 3.31 3.27
N LEU A 226 11.49 2.88 2.45
CA LEU A 226 12.07 3.69 1.37
C LEU A 226 11.02 4.11 0.33
N PHE A 227 10.09 3.24 -0.04
CA PHE A 227 8.98 3.60 -0.95
C PHE A 227 8.05 4.65 -0.31
N CYS A 228 7.76 4.53 0.98
CA CYS A 228 6.95 5.51 1.73
C CYS A 228 7.66 6.88 1.84
N ILE A 229 8.99 6.89 1.95
CA ILE A 229 9.80 8.12 1.90
C ILE A 229 9.74 8.75 0.51
N GLU A 230 10.12 8.02 -0.54
CA GLU A 230 10.26 8.54 -1.91
C GLU A 230 8.93 9.05 -2.49
N HIS A 231 7.82 8.41 -2.13
CA HIS A 231 6.52 8.64 -2.76
C HIS A 231 5.42 9.19 -1.84
N SER A 232 5.72 9.64 -0.61
CA SER A 232 4.74 10.20 0.34
C SER A 232 3.76 11.21 -0.30
N GLN A 233 4.29 12.14 -1.11
CA GLN A 233 3.50 13.18 -1.80
C GLN A 233 2.89 12.74 -3.15
N GLU A 234 3.01 11.46 -3.52
CA GLU A 234 2.46 10.91 -4.75
C GLU A 234 1.27 9.97 -4.49
N ARG A 235 0.25 10.08 -5.33
CA ARG A 235 -0.90 9.16 -5.36
C ARG A 235 -0.48 7.84 -6.01
N LYS A 236 -0.13 6.83 -5.20
CA LYS A 236 0.25 5.48 -5.66
C LYS A 236 -0.81 4.45 -5.30
N THR A 237 -1.07 3.52 -6.20
CA THR A 237 -1.89 2.34 -5.92
C THR A 237 -1.07 1.23 -5.23
N TRP A 238 -1.76 0.28 -4.59
CA TRP A 238 -1.15 -0.93 -4.04
C TRP A 238 -0.32 -1.74 -5.06
N ASN A 239 -0.68 -1.69 -6.36
CA ASN A 239 0.11 -2.34 -7.40
C ASN A 239 1.45 -1.61 -7.64
N GLU A 240 1.46 -0.27 -7.62
CA GLU A 240 2.68 0.53 -7.79
C GLU A 240 3.59 0.40 -6.56
N LEU A 241 3.02 0.41 -5.35
CA LEU A 241 3.76 0.11 -4.11
C LEU A 241 4.40 -1.27 -4.17
N LEU A 242 3.63 -2.32 -4.48
CA LEU A 242 4.17 -3.67 -4.57
C LEU A 242 5.19 -3.82 -5.70
N THR A 243 5.05 -3.08 -6.80
CA THR A 243 6.03 -3.05 -7.90
C THR A 243 7.32 -2.36 -7.48
N GLY A 244 7.26 -1.19 -6.82
CA GLY A 244 8.43 -0.46 -6.36
C GLY A 244 9.18 -1.18 -5.22
N ILE A 245 8.45 -1.78 -4.29
CA ILE A 245 9.02 -2.64 -3.24
C ILE A 245 9.73 -3.84 -3.88
N ASN A 246 9.09 -4.58 -4.79
CA ASN A 246 9.77 -5.64 -5.56
C ASN A 246 11.01 -5.13 -6.32
N GLN A 247 10.89 -3.93 -6.90
CA GLN A 247 11.99 -3.11 -7.41
C GLN A 247 13.20 -3.20 -6.46
N THR A 248 13.03 -2.71 -5.24
CA THR A 248 14.11 -2.51 -4.25
C THR A 248 14.50 -3.78 -3.49
N THR A 249 13.54 -4.59 -3.05
CA THR A 249 13.74 -5.93 -2.45
C THR A 249 14.65 -6.79 -3.34
N ARG A 250 14.38 -6.88 -4.66
CA ARG A 250 15.19 -7.70 -5.57
C ARG A 250 16.56 -7.13 -5.96
N GLN A 251 16.89 -5.91 -5.53
CA GLN A 251 18.26 -5.38 -5.60
C GLN A 251 19.10 -5.83 -4.40
N MET A 252 18.48 -5.91 -3.22
CA MET A 252 19.14 -6.27 -1.96
C MET A 252 19.17 -7.80 -1.78
N SER A 253 18.08 -8.49 -2.12
CA SER A 253 17.96 -9.96 -2.15
C SER A 253 17.35 -10.42 -3.48
N PRO A 254 18.15 -10.78 -4.50
CA PRO A 254 17.64 -11.14 -5.83
C PRO A 254 16.70 -12.36 -5.90
N LYS A 255 16.72 -13.20 -4.84
CA LYS A 255 15.84 -14.37 -4.64
C LYS A 255 14.50 -14.02 -3.95
N GLN A 256 14.40 -12.89 -3.27
CA GLN A 256 13.21 -12.53 -2.49
C GLN A 256 12.23 -11.74 -3.36
N THR A 257 11.04 -12.29 -3.63
CA THR A 257 9.98 -11.60 -4.37
C THR A 257 8.78 -11.35 -3.46
N ALA A 258 8.50 -10.09 -3.17
CA ALA A 258 7.26 -9.72 -2.50
C ALA A 258 6.06 -10.00 -3.42
N TYR A 259 4.92 -10.41 -2.88
CA TYR A 259 3.72 -10.63 -3.70
C TYR A 259 2.42 -10.37 -2.95
N ALA A 260 1.37 -10.09 -3.73
CA ALA A 260 0.01 -10.05 -3.22
C ALA A 260 -0.55 -11.48 -3.19
N VAL A 261 -0.96 -11.92 -2.01
CA VAL A 261 -1.55 -13.24 -1.76
C VAL A 261 -3.00 -13.29 -2.24
N SER A 262 -3.68 -12.14 -2.25
CA SER A 262 -5.02 -11.93 -2.84
C SER A 262 -5.00 -10.80 -3.87
N PRO A 263 -5.97 -10.73 -4.80
CA PRO A 263 -6.10 -9.61 -5.73
C PRO A 263 -6.17 -8.28 -4.99
N LEU A 264 -5.29 -7.34 -5.35
CA LEU A 264 -5.23 -6.01 -4.71
C LEU A 264 -6.45 -5.16 -5.12
N PRO A 265 -6.92 -4.25 -4.25
CA PRO A 265 -7.95 -3.27 -4.61
C PRO A 265 -7.57 -2.48 -5.86
N LYS A 266 -8.55 -2.25 -6.73
CA LYS A 266 -8.39 -1.31 -7.86
C LYS A 266 -8.35 0.11 -7.27
N GLY A 267 -7.31 0.87 -7.59
CA GLY A 267 -7.21 2.27 -7.16
C GLY A 267 -8.36 3.10 -7.72
N HIS A 268 -8.83 4.09 -6.96
CA HIS A 268 -10.00 4.89 -7.32
C HIS A 268 -9.71 5.77 -8.55
N GLY A 269 -10.20 5.34 -9.71
CA GLY A 269 -10.02 6.05 -10.99
C GLY A 269 -8.78 5.62 -11.80
N GLY A 270 -7.93 4.74 -11.27
CA GLY A 270 -6.84 4.12 -12.05
C GLY A 270 -7.36 3.01 -12.97
N PRO A 271 -6.93 2.92 -14.25
CA PRO A 271 -7.31 1.80 -15.11
C PRO A 271 -6.79 0.46 -14.53
N ALA A 272 -7.60 -0.60 -14.68
CA ALA A 272 -7.38 -1.84 -13.94
C ALA A 272 -6.08 -2.58 -14.36
N PRO A 273 -5.41 -3.28 -13.41
CA PRO A 273 -4.28 -4.15 -13.72
C PRO A 273 -4.78 -5.44 -14.39
N GLY A 274 -4.92 -5.42 -15.72
CA GLY A 274 -5.41 -6.57 -16.48
C GLY A 274 -5.47 -6.29 -17.98
N GLY A 275 -4.42 -6.69 -18.70
CA GLY A 275 -4.17 -6.27 -20.08
C GLY A 275 -3.34 -4.99 -20.13
N ILE A 276 -2.32 -4.97 -21.01
CA ILE A 276 -1.43 -3.81 -21.18
C ILE A 276 -2.23 -2.67 -21.83
N PRO A 277 -2.46 -1.52 -21.16
CA PRO A 277 -3.29 -0.47 -21.73
C PRO A 277 -2.53 0.28 -22.83
N SER A 278 -2.88 0.04 -24.09
CA SER A 278 -2.25 0.60 -25.29
C SER A 278 -2.58 2.10 -25.53
N GLY A 279 -2.48 2.92 -24.48
CA GLY A 279 -2.85 4.34 -24.50
C GLY A 279 -2.44 5.18 -23.29
N GLY A 280 -1.84 4.59 -22.24
CA GLY A 280 -1.26 5.33 -21.11
C GLY A 280 0.21 5.69 -21.35
N LYS A 281 0.62 6.94 -21.03
CA LYS A 281 1.95 7.53 -21.32
C LYS A 281 3.12 6.53 -21.20
N GLN A 282 3.51 5.97 -22.35
CA GLN A 282 4.53 4.95 -22.52
C GLN A 282 5.87 5.39 -21.91
N ILE A 283 6.52 4.52 -21.12
CA ILE A 283 7.90 4.74 -20.64
C ILE A 283 8.85 4.48 -21.83
N ARG A 284 9.08 5.50 -22.66
CA ARG A 284 9.64 5.34 -24.01
C ARG A 284 11.13 4.97 -24.08
N LEU A 285 11.86 5.02 -22.95
CA LEU A 285 13.29 4.69 -22.93
C LEU A 285 13.67 3.61 -21.89
N GLY A 286 13.10 3.67 -20.68
CA GLY A 286 13.44 2.71 -19.61
C GLY A 286 14.83 2.92 -19.02
N VAL A 287 15.08 4.11 -18.48
CA VAL A 287 16.25 4.44 -17.63
C VAL A 287 15.79 5.15 -16.35
N GLN A 288 16.66 5.19 -15.35
CA GLN A 288 16.57 6.10 -14.20
C GLN A 288 17.86 6.95 -14.19
N GLY A 289 17.72 8.26 -14.32
CA GLY A 289 18.82 9.21 -14.18
C GLY A 289 19.00 9.66 -12.73
N VAL A 290 20.20 10.16 -12.39
CA VAL A 290 20.51 10.77 -11.10
C VAL A 290 21.32 12.06 -11.25
N ASP A 291 20.96 13.06 -10.47
CA ASP A 291 21.55 14.40 -10.53
C ASP A 291 22.81 14.46 -9.65
N ASN A 292 23.82 13.68 -10.03
CA ASN A 292 25.07 13.50 -9.30
C ASN A 292 26.22 14.36 -9.86
N ALA A 293 27.42 14.21 -9.29
CA ALA A 293 28.61 14.95 -9.74
C ALA A 293 29.14 14.52 -11.13
N GLN A 294 28.87 13.29 -11.55
CA GLN A 294 29.25 12.77 -12.88
C GLN A 294 28.39 13.42 -13.96
N GLY A 295 27.06 13.43 -13.80
CA GLY A 295 26.14 14.13 -14.71
C GLY A 295 26.51 15.60 -14.86
N ARG A 296 26.66 16.32 -13.73
CA ARG A 296 27.09 17.73 -13.71
C ARG A 296 28.43 17.97 -14.42
N ARG A 297 29.42 17.08 -14.24
CA ARG A 297 30.74 17.19 -14.90
C ARG A 297 30.65 17.13 -16.42
N HIS A 298 29.72 16.34 -16.96
CA HIS A 298 29.57 16.12 -18.40
C HIS A 298 28.37 16.87 -19.00
N GLY A 299 27.77 17.80 -18.26
CA GLY A 299 26.65 18.63 -18.72
C GLY A 299 25.36 17.86 -19.00
N GLY A 300 25.18 16.69 -18.36
CA GLY A 300 24.07 15.77 -18.61
C GLY A 300 23.54 15.09 -17.34
N VAL A 301 22.77 14.01 -17.53
CA VAL A 301 22.22 13.18 -16.45
C VAL A 301 22.90 11.82 -16.44
N ALA A 302 23.55 11.46 -15.33
CA ALA A 302 24.18 10.15 -15.17
C ALA A 302 23.13 9.06 -14.97
N ILE A 303 23.30 7.90 -15.62
CA ILE A 303 22.31 6.82 -15.55
C ILE A 303 22.62 5.87 -14.38
N ALA A 304 21.69 5.76 -13.44
CA ALA A 304 21.78 4.85 -12.29
C ALA A 304 21.11 3.49 -12.55
N ARG A 305 20.14 3.42 -13.47
CA ARG A 305 19.45 2.18 -13.83
C ARG A 305 19.04 2.14 -15.29
N VAL A 306 19.10 0.94 -15.85
CA VAL A 306 18.56 0.56 -17.16
C VAL A 306 17.56 -0.56 -16.89
N TYR A 307 16.34 -0.45 -17.44
CA TYR A 307 15.29 -1.42 -17.24
C TYR A 307 15.32 -2.48 -18.37
N ALA A 308 15.21 -3.76 -18.01
CA ALA A 308 15.29 -4.86 -18.97
C ALA A 308 14.21 -4.79 -20.06
N ASN A 309 14.55 -5.22 -21.27
CA ASN A 309 13.70 -5.24 -22.47
C ASN A 309 13.22 -3.87 -23.00
N MET A 310 13.64 -2.76 -22.38
CA MET A 310 13.29 -1.40 -22.81
C MET A 310 14.25 -0.87 -23.91
N PRO A 311 13.88 0.20 -24.64
CA PRO A 311 14.72 0.77 -25.72
C PRO A 311 16.15 1.14 -25.33
N SER A 312 16.39 1.48 -24.06
CA SER A 312 17.73 1.69 -23.47
C SER A 312 18.67 0.47 -23.54
N THR A 313 18.12 -0.72 -23.74
CA THR A 313 18.88 -1.97 -23.95
C THR A 313 19.11 -2.31 -25.43
N ARG A 314 18.57 -1.50 -26.35
CA ARG A 314 18.54 -1.76 -27.81
C ARG A 314 18.86 -0.49 -28.63
N LEU A 315 19.96 0.17 -28.29
CA LEU A 315 20.47 1.34 -29.01
C LEU A 315 21.16 0.95 -30.32
N ARG A 316 21.17 1.83 -31.32
CA ARG A 316 21.98 1.71 -32.54
C ARG A 316 22.70 3.01 -32.88
N LEU A 317 23.90 2.94 -33.46
CA LEU A 317 24.54 4.10 -34.08
C LEU A 317 23.96 4.31 -35.49
N PRO A 318 23.76 5.55 -35.97
CA PRO A 318 23.30 5.82 -37.33
C PRO A 318 24.23 5.20 -38.38
N GLY A 319 23.72 4.26 -39.17
CA GLY A 319 24.49 3.53 -40.18
C GLY A 319 25.17 2.25 -39.69
N ASP A 320 25.05 1.90 -38.41
CA ASP A 320 25.56 0.64 -37.86
C ASP A 320 24.43 -0.39 -37.66
N SER A 321 24.78 -1.66 -37.83
CA SER A 321 23.95 -2.83 -37.52
C SER A 321 24.13 -3.33 -36.07
N ASN A 322 25.20 -2.92 -35.39
CA ASN A 322 25.47 -3.31 -34.01
C ASN A 322 24.41 -2.77 -33.03
N VAL A 323 24.07 -3.58 -32.03
CA VAL A 323 23.16 -3.20 -30.95
C VAL A 323 23.96 -2.87 -29.69
N TYR A 324 23.81 -1.64 -29.22
CA TYR A 324 24.42 -1.11 -28.01
C TYR A 324 23.40 -1.07 -26.86
N ARG A 325 23.89 -0.95 -25.63
CA ARG A 325 23.06 -0.79 -24.43
C ARG A 325 23.63 0.31 -23.56
N ILE A 326 22.77 1.04 -22.86
CA ILE A 326 23.20 1.98 -21.83
C ILE A 326 23.82 1.21 -20.66
N VAL A 327 24.90 1.74 -20.09
CA VAL A 327 25.64 1.15 -18.96
C VAL A 327 25.50 2.02 -17.71
N PRO A 328 24.75 1.56 -16.68
CA PRO A 328 24.63 2.28 -15.41
C PRO A 328 25.98 2.60 -14.76
N GLY A 329 26.10 3.79 -14.18
CA GLY A 329 27.31 4.31 -13.53
C GLY A 329 28.43 4.74 -14.49
N ARG A 330 28.32 4.46 -15.79
CA ARG A 330 29.29 4.83 -16.84
C ARG A 330 28.74 5.89 -17.78
N ASP A 331 27.48 5.77 -18.18
CA ASP A 331 26.90 6.60 -19.23
C ASP A 331 26.17 7.83 -18.68
N VAL A 332 26.34 8.94 -19.39
CA VAL A 332 25.64 10.21 -19.13
C VAL A 332 24.84 10.60 -20.38
N ILE A 333 23.52 10.70 -20.28
CA ILE A 333 22.70 11.26 -21.36
C ILE A 333 22.81 12.78 -21.29
N THR A 334 23.36 13.41 -22.33
CA THR A 334 23.57 14.87 -22.40
C THR A 334 22.47 15.58 -23.17
N HIS A 335 21.92 14.93 -24.21
CA HIS A 335 20.85 15.48 -25.03
C HIS A 335 19.82 14.41 -25.42
N VAL A 336 18.57 14.83 -25.60
CA VAL A 336 17.46 14.03 -26.14
C VAL A 336 16.88 14.78 -27.33
N ASN A 337 16.93 14.17 -28.51
CA ASN A 337 16.53 14.78 -29.79
C ASN A 337 17.12 16.18 -30.01
N GLY A 338 18.41 16.35 -29.68
CA GLY A 338 19.16 17.61 -29.81
C GLY A 338 18.96 18.62 -28.67
N ASN A 339 17.98 18.42 -27.78
CA ASN A 339 17.75 19.29 -26.63
C ASN A 339 18.63 18.83 -25.46
N SER A 340 19.42 19.72 -24.86
CA SER A 340 20.24 19.39 -23.70
C SER A 340 19.38 19.05 -22.47
N VAL A 341 19.77 18.05 -21.69
CA VAL A 341 19.08 17.64 -20.46
C VAL A 341 20.08 17.57 -19.30
N ARG A 342 19.90 18.38 -18.25
CA ARG A 342 20.85 18.57 -17.15
C ARG A 342 20.35 18.05 -15.80
N THR A 343 19.06 17.75 -15.71
CA THR A 343 18.41 17.13 -14.54
C THR A 343 17.59 15.91 -14.96
N ASN A 344 17.39 14.96 -14.05
CA ASN A 344 16.54 13.80 -14.28
C ASN A 344 15.09 14.20 -14.62
N ALA A 345 14.62 15.35 -14.10
CA ALA A 345 13.33 15.94 -14.47
C ALA A 345 13.29 16.38 -15.95
N GLU A 346 14.34 17.04 -16.46
CA GLU A 346 14.47 17.39 -17.89
C GLU A 346 14.57 16.14 -18.77
N LEU A 347 15.41 15.16 -18.40
CA LEU A 347 15.55 13.89 -19.11
C LEU A 347 14.21 13.17 -19.24
N MET A 348 13.49 12.99 -18.14
CA MET A 348 12.20 12.30 -18.14
C MET A 348 11.12 13.10 -18.87
N THR A 349 11.19 14.43 -18.87
CA THR A 349 10.29 15.28 -19.66
C THR A 349 10.55 15.14 -21.15
N ALA A 350 11.81 15.25 -21.59
CA ALA A 350 12.19 15.13 -22.99
C ALA A 350 11.94 13.73 -23.56
N VAL A 351 12.20 12.66 -22.80
CA VAL A 351 11.86 11.28 -23.20
C VAL A 351 10.35 11.08 -23.36
N ARG A 352 9.53 11.72 -22.50
CA ARG A 352 8.06 11.63 -22.58
C ARG A 352 7.45 12.38 -23.77
N SER A 353 8.10 13.45 -24.26
CA SER A 353 7.64 14.24 -25.41
C SER A 353 8.25 13.81 -26.75
N SER A 354 9.24 12.91 -26.73
CA SER A 354 10.00 12.53 -27.92
C SER A 354 9.25 11.60 -28.90
N PRO A 355 9.42 11.78 -30.23
CA PRO A 355 8.98 10.81 -31.24
C PRO A 355 9.75 9.48 -31.16
N SER A 356 9.36 8.49 -31.97
CA SER A 356 10.15 7.25 -32.19
C SER A 356 10.84 7.32 -33.56
N PRO A 357 12.08 6.82 -33.69
CA PRO A 357 13.02 6.49 -32.62
C PRO A 357 13.47 7.74 -31.84
N ILE A 358 13.93 7.56 -30.60
CA ILE A 358 14.49 8.65 -29.79
C ILE A 358 15.99 8.78 -30.08
N ARG A 359 16.45 9.94 -30.52
CA ARG A 359 17.89 10.24 -30.59
C ARG A 359 18.42 10.62 -29.20
N LEU A 360 19.50 10.00 -28.77
CA LEU A 360 20.19 10.27 -27.51
C LEU A 360 21.66 10.60 -27.77
N THR A 361 22.13 11.72 -27.27
CA THR A 361 23.57 12.06 -27.28
C THR A 361 24.16 11.62 -25.94
N ILE A 362 24.90 10.52 -25.97
CA ILE A 362 25.43 9.85 -24.77
C ILE A 362 26.93 10.09 -24.67
N TYR A 363 27.39 10.51 -23.49
CA TYR A 363 28.81 10.52 -23.11
C TYR A 363 29.14 9.26 -22.31
N ASP A 364 30.17 8.55 -22.77
CA ASP A 364 30.69 7.33 -22.15
C ASP A 364 31.90 7.67 -21.27
N ASP A 365 31.78 7.56 -19.95
CA ASP A 365 32.87 7.92 -19.03
C ASP A 365 33.98 6.85 -18.94
N GLN A 366 33.88 5.71 -19.63
CA GLN A 366 35.00 4.76 -19.76
C GLN A 366 35.87 5.07 -20.98
N THR A 367 35.27 5.32 -22.14
CA THR A 367 36.00 5.65 -23.39
C THR A 367 36.30 7.14 -23.54
N LYS A 368 35.63 7.99 -22.75
CA LYS A 368 35.62 9.46 -22.84
C LYS A 368 35.05 10.02 -24.15
N THR A 369 34.27 9.24 -24.88
CA THR A 369 33.66 9.62 -26.17
C THR A 369 32.19 10.01 -26.05
N THR A 370 31.76 11.00 -26.83
CA THR A 370 30.34 11.30 -27.06
C THR A 370 29.87 10.68 -28.38
N ALA A 371 28.69 10.06 -28.41
CA ALA A 371 28.07 9.58 -29.64
C ALA A 371 26.54 9.76 -29.64
N ASP A 372 25.97 9.89 -30.84
CA ASP A 372 24.53 9.93 -31.08
C ASP A 372 24.01 8.52 -31.35
N TYR A 373 23.07 8.07 -30.52
CA TYR A 373 22.40 6.79 -30.64
C TYR A 373 20.91 6.97 -30.97
N LEU A 374 20.34 6.01 -31.67
CA LEU A 374 18.90 5.84 -31.82
C LEU A 374 18.41 4.74 -30.86
N ALA A 375 17.49 5.09 -29.97
CA ALA A 375 16.74 4.15 -29.14
C ALA A 375 15.37 3.91 -29.81
N ASP A 376 15.12 2.69 -30.29
CA ASP A 376 13.86 2.37 -30.98
C ASP A 376 12.86 1.65 -30.08
N VAL A 377 11.57 1.88 -30.33
CA VAL A 377 10.46 1.53 -29.42
C VAL A 377 9.59 0.38 -29.96
N GLU A 378 10.08 -0.33 -31.00
CA GLU A 378 9.53 -1.59 -31.53
C GLU A 378 9.86 -2.79 -30.63
#